data_AF-A0A4D5RID6-F1
#
_entry.id   AF-A0A4D5RID6-F1
#
_cell.length_a   1.000
_cell.length_b   1.000
_cell.length_c   1.000
_cell.angle_alpha   90.00
_cell.angle_beta   90.00
_cell.angle_gamma   90.00
#
_symmetry.space_group_name_H-M   'P 1'
#
loop_
_entity.id
_entity.type
_entity.pdbx_description
1 polymer ?
#
loop_
_entity_poly.entity_id
_entity_poly.type
_entity_poly.pdbx_seq_one_letter_code
_entity_poly.pdbx_strand_id
1 'polypeptide(L)'
;MRPLIVFALAVFAWTARTSPVLGLALQNEANEDQTIHEDPKGICKRVGSALCGDLAKCVALPAKDSFQCSCPKGGFYDANDKTCKHWQSCGPLPCKIGYCDDGNGSKKRHCKCGGIPGLTEFCKINKDAKLKCQEYGATAVLKGDEVTCDCGPAKKLINKKCVPVACLNFNMTCEELCQKKLLDKDDRCCQGWNIENCSKTPDETRYCKPGYISRNDSCVDACTAKVADPLCPNGCKSSATDLPFQCICKKGFQLAEDGITCTERRVCNEEEKKRCRKDQICGIVNEELTCSCKSHQQEKDGVCTNECFVKKCSDPFANCEVYLGTEKCFCTRPLFPTRNITCGLEKYSYILTFRTNDTSPYSDDLCENKKEDIWKALKTLFGAQLVDDTLLSCKEDFVIRLAFSQKQDPAVLKRIETCQYFRGDVCIFPPRLYIKEGSAKLEEEDLCTEFFQKQLNKSNGMYVCQKVGDNYLFKCRDGLFSYNEVTSGRLTRWSCADKREDIQPASSESPKLVTDKEPQPGTEGNVTKNTPVPDVTDKEPQTGTEGAVTKTTPVSDDPCSPSPCVNGGVCKPGTGKTFTCECPKGFKGNLCEEKNSGVSVQAPVTAILGIAMSLLLLR
;
A
#
# COMPACT_ATOMS: atom_id res chain seq x y z
N MET A 1 0.81 39.89 -80.95
CA MET A 1 0.59 40.07 -79.49
C MET A 1 0.52 38.65 -78.89
N ARG A 2 1.58 37.85 -78.75
CA ARG A 2 2.98 38.00 -78.29
C ARG A 2 3.14 38.20 -76.77
N PRO A 3 3.27 37.09 -76.01
CA PRO A 3 4.45 36.82 -75.19
C PRO A 3 5.60 36.31 -76.08
N LEU A 4 6.85 36.57 -75.71
CA LEU A 4 8.09 36.24 -76.43
C LEU A 4 9.17 36.18 -75.34
N ILE A 5 10.16 35.28 -75.25
CA ILE A 5 10.93 34.39 -76.14
C ILE A 5 11.77 33.54 -75.12
N VAL A 6 11.78 32.19 -75.06
CA VAL A 6 12.30 31.12 -75.95
C VAL A 6 13.81 31.23 -76.26
N PHE A 7 14.42 30.04 -76.47
CA PHE A 7 15.73 29.68 -77.02
C PHE A 7 16.67 29.11 -75.95
N ALA A 8 17.33 27.96 -76.10
CA ALA A 8 17.51 26.93 -77.15
C ALA A 8 18.76 26.10 -76.69
N LEU A 9 19.17 24.93 -77.17
CA LEU A 9 18.89 24.06 -78.33
C LEU A 9 19.58 22.70 -78.04
N ALA A 10 18.93 21.61 -78.48
CA ALA A 10 19.41 20.38 -79.17
C ALA A 10 20.74 19.67 -78.76
N VAL A 11 20.88 18.34 -78.90
CA VAL A 11 21.18 17.70 -80.22
C VAL A 11 21.34 16.13 -80.12
N PHE A 12 20.90 15.43 -81.20
CA PHE A 12 21.21 14.08 -81.77
C PHE A 12 20.73 12.76 -81.06
N ALA A 13 19.83 11.94 -81.65
CA ALA A 13 19.96 10.90 -82.73
C ALA A 13 20.58 9.56 -82.21
N TRP A 14 20.16 8.32 -82.49
CA TRP A 14 19.53 7.65 -83.64
C TRP A 14 19.04 6.19 -83.28
N THR A 15 17.98 5.73 -83.96
CA THR A 15 17.65 4.38 -84.53
C THR A 15 17.84 3.01 -83.81
N ALA A 16 16.70 2.29 -83.70
CA ALA A 16 16.34 0.96 -84.29
C ALA A 16 16.81 -0.42 -83.72
N ARG A 17 15.78 -1.25 -83.40
CA ARG A 17 15.53 -2.70 -83.64
C ARG A 17 16.65 -3.74 -83.43
N THR A 18 16.41 -4.75 -82.58
CA THR A 18 16.11 -6.20 -82.88
C THR A 18 16.37 -7.10 -81.66
N SER A 19 15.47 -8.05 -81.35
CA SER A 19 15.68 -9.22 -80.46
C SER A 19 16.49 -10.34 -81.18
N PRO A 20 16.71 -11.60 -80.68
CA PRO A 20 16.61 -12.22 -79.33
C PRO A 20 17.80 -13.20 -78.99
N VAL A 21 17.71 -13.93 -77.85
CA VAL A 21 18.26 -15.29 -77.55
C VAL A 21 19.64 -15.51 -76.88
N LEU A 22 19.57 -16.16 -75.69
CA LEU A 22 20.45 -17.11 -74.93
C LEU A 22 21.87 -16.75 -74.44
N GLY A 23 22.08 -17.02 -73.13
CA GLY A 23 23.38 -17.31 -72.51
C GLY A 23 23.31 -17.38 -70.97
N LEU A 24 23.35 -18.60 -70.42
CA LEU A 24 23.41 -18.99 -68.99
C LEU A 24 24.59 -18.28 -68.25
N ALA A 25 24.69 -18.11 -66.92
CA ALA A 25 24.30 -18.98 -65.82
C ALA A 25 24.46 -18.27 -64.44
N LEU A 26 23.84 -18.88 -63.41
CA LEU A 26 24.21 -18.96 -61.98
C LEU A 26 23.66 -17.97 -60.93
N GLN A 27 23.06 -18.62 -59.91
CA GLN A 27 22.87 -18.28 -58.49
C GLN A 27 21.57 -17.59 -58.02
N ASN A 28 20.57 -18.48 -57.83
CA ASN A 28 19.76 -18.71 -56.62
C ASN A 28 19.92 -17.82 -55.37
N GLU A 29 18.76 -17.68 -54.70
CA GLU A 29 18.48 -17.33 -53.30
C GLU A 29 18.47 -15.82 -52.97
N ALA A 30 17.49 -15.26 -52.26
CA ALA A 30 16.49 -15.84 -51.37
C ALA A 30 15.21 -15.01 -51.34
N ASN A 31 14.13 -15.74 -51.09
CA ASN A 31 12.76 -15.35 -50.82
C ASN A 31 12.68 -14.27 -49.72
N GLU A 32 12.11 -13.10 -50.04
CA GLU A 32 11.80 -12.06 -49.05
C GLU A 32 10.55 -12.50 -48.28
N ASP A 33 10.79 -12.93 -47.05
CA ASP A 33 9.80 -13.36 -46.07
C ASP A 33 8.75 -12.26 -45.86
N GLN A 34 7.54 -12.52 -46.34
CA GLN A 34 6.36 -11.71 -46.06
C GLN A 34 5.99 -11.85 -44.58
N THR A 35 6.65 -11.06 -43.76
CA THR A 35 6.13 -10.71 -42.44
C THR A 35 4.82 -9.96 -42.63
N ILE A 36 3.74 -10.58 -42.16
CA ILE A 36 2.41 -9.97 -42.09
C ILE A 36 2.50 -8.80 -41.10
N HIS A 37 2.86 -7.61 -41.59
CA HIS A 37 2.71 -6.37 -40.85
C HIS A 37 1.23 -5.96 -40.87
N GLU A 38 0.52 -6.24 -39.78
CA GLU A 38 -0.85 -5.77 -39.55
C GLU A 38 -0.95 -4.24 -39.65
N ASP A 39 -2.03 -3.75 -40.26
CA ASP A 39 -2.36 -2.32 -40.39
C ASP A 39 -2.44 -1.63 -39.00
N PRO A 40 -1.60 -0.63 -38.70
CA PRO A 40 -1.62 0.13 -37.44
C PRO A 40 -2.95 0.84 -37.14
N LYS A 41 -3.88 0.93 -38.11
CA LYS A 41 -5.25 1.43 -37.90
C LYS A 41 -6.14 0.47 -37.09
N GLY A 42 -5.74 -0.80 -36.93
CA GLY A 42 -6.49 -1.83 -36.22
C GLY A 42 -6.31 -1.86 -34.69
N ILE A 43 -5.36 -1.12 -34.10
CA ILE A 43 -4.99 -1.22 -32.67
C ILE A 43 -6.20 -1.03 -31.75
N CYS A 44 -7.05 -0.04 -32.04
CA CYS A 44 -8.26 0.18 -31.25
C CYS A 44 -9.24 -0.99 -31.35
N LYS A 45 -9.39 -1.60 -32.53
CA LYS A 45 -10.27 -2.76 -32.70
C LYS A 45 -9.70 -4.01 -32.01
N ARG A 46 -8.38 -4.21 -32.07
CA ARG A 46 -7.70 -5.39 -31.55
C ARG A 46 -7.58 -5.39 -30.03
N VAL A 47 -7.13 -4.28 -29.44
CA VAL A 47 -6.85 -4.20 -27.99
C VAL A 47 -7.43 -2.96 -27.31
N GLY A 48 -7.56 -1.85 -28.03
CA GLY A 48 -7.96 -0.58 -27.42
C GLY A 48 -9.39 -0.58 -26.88
N SER A 49 -10.36 -1.15 -27.61
CA SER A 49 -11.76 -1.20 -27.19
C SER A 49 -11.96 -2.02 -25.91
N ALA A 50 -11.25 -3.15 -25.78
CA ALA A 50 -11.34 -3.99 -24.59
C ALA A 50 -10.82 -3.29 -23.32
N LEU A 51 -9.79 -2.44 -23.49
CA LEU A 51 -9.14 -1.75 -22.39
C LEU A 51 -9.79 -0.40 -22.07
N CYS A 52 -10.17 0.39 -23.07
CA CYS A 52 -10.85 1.69 -22.90
C CYS A 52 -12.33 1.58 -22.48
N GLY A 53 -12.92 0.38 -22.60
CA GLY A 53 -14.32 0.16 -22.26
C GLY A 53 -15.27 1.04 -23.07
N ASP A 54 -16.52 1.16 -22.60
CA ASP A 54 -17.54 1.93 -23.31
C ASP A 54 -17.51 3.43 -22.97
N LEU A 55 -16.85 3.80 -21.87
CA LEU A 55 -16.86 5.17 -21.33
C LEU A 55 -15.73 6.06 -21.88
N ALA A 56 -14.72 5.48 -22.52
CA ALA A 56 -13.64 6.22 -23.17
C ALA A 56 -13.49 5.83 -24.65
N LYS A 57 -13.22 6.84 -25.49
CA LYS A 57 -12.96 6.62 -26.91
C LYS A 57 -11.50 6.19 -27.09
N CYS A 58 -11.28 5.03 -27.70
CA CYS A 58 -9.94 4.66 -28.14
C CYS A 58 -9.47 5.56 -29.30
N VAL A 59 -8.26 6.09 -29.18
CA VAL A 59 -7.56 6.88 -30.19
C VAL A 59 -6.23 6.19 -30.50
N ALA A 60 -6.09 5.65 -31.70
CA ALA A 60 -4.84 5.03 -32.14
C ALA A 60 -3.77 6.10 -32.35
N LEU A 61 -2.52 5.76 -32.04
CA LEU A 61 -1.32 6.58 -32.20
C LEU A 61 -0.33 5.82 -33.12
N PRO A 62 -0.54 5.84 -34.45
CA PRO A 62 0.21 4.99 -35.38
C PRO A 62 1.71 5.26 -35.39
N ALA A 63 2.13 6.52 -35.24
CA ALA A 63 3.55 6.88 -35.22
C ALA A 63 4.32 6.34 -34.00
N LYS A 64 3.61 5.82 -32.99
CA LYS A 64 4.19 5.25 -31.77
C LYS A 64 3.75 3.80 -31.54
N ASP A 65 3.07 3.19 -32.52
CA ASP A 65 2.46 1.86 -32.41
C ASP A 65 1.67 1.66 -31.10
N SER A 66 0.93 2.69 -30.68
CA SER A 66 0.22 2.70 -29.39
C SER A 66 -1.18 3.30 -29.52
N PHE A 67 -1.87 3.50 -28.39
CA PHE A 67 -3.19 4.12 -28.33
C PHE A 67 -3.43 4.83 -27.00
N GLN A 68 -4.44 5.72 -26.99
CA GLN A 68 -4.91 6.43 -25.82
C GLN A 68 -6.42 6.23 -25.64
N CYS A 69 -6.85 6.10 -24.38
CA CYS A 69 -8.26 6.14 -24.01
C CYS A 69 -8.65 7.58 -23.68
N SER A 70 -9.41 8.22 -24.56
CA SER A 70 -9.80 9.63 -24.46
C SER A 70 -11.18 9.77 -23.80
N CYS A 71 -11.26 10.62 -22.76
CA CYS A 71 -12.47 10.83 -21.97
C CYS A 71 -13.31 12.01 -22.50
N PRO A 72 -14.65 11.86 -22.65
CA PRO A 72 -15.51 12.88 -23.29
C PRO A 72 -15.56 14.25 -22.61
N LYS A 73 -15.39 14.32 -21.28
CA LYS A 73 -15.49 15.57 -20.48
C LYS A 73 -14.12 16.08 -20.02
N GLY A 74 -13.04 15.62 -20.68
CA GLY A 74 -11.68 15.77 -20.17
C GLY A 74 -11.41 14.88 -18.95
N GLY A 75 -10.19 14.93 -18.42
CA GLY A 75 -9.74 14.05 -17.34
C GLY A 75 -8.77 12.97 -17.83
N PHE A 76 -8.70 11.86 -17.11
CA PHE A 76 -7.93 10.68 -17.49
C PHE A 76 -8.77 9.42 -17.37
N TYR A 77 -8.41 8.39 -18.13
CA TYR A 77 -9.06 7.10 -18.07
C TYR A 77 -8.31 6.17 -17.12
N ASP A 78 -9.06 5.54 -16.21
CA ASP A 78 -8.56 4.51 -15.31
C ASP A 78 -8.95 3.13 -15.86
N ALA A 79 -7.96 2.40 -16.37
CA ALA A 79 -8.16 1.08 -16.96
C ALA A 79 -8.42 -0.02 -15.91
N ASN A 80 -8.11 0.23 -14.63
CA ASN A 80 -8.42 -0.72 -13.56
C ASN A 80 -9.92 -0.70 -13.26
N ASP A 81 -10.47 0.51 -13.14
CA ASP A 81 -11.87 0.70 -12.81
C ASP A 81 -12.76 0.81 -14.06
N LYS A 82 -12.15 0.85 -15.25
CA LYS A 82 -12.79 1.07 -16.55
C LYS A 82 -13.66 2.34 -16.59
N THR A 83 -13.20 3.41 -15.97
CA THR A 83 -13.96 4.66 -15.82
C THR A 83 -13.13 5.88 -16.19
N CYS A 84 -13.81 6.90 -16.70
CA CYS A 84 -13.22 8.23 -16.86
C CYS A 84 -13.27 8.99 -15.55
N LYS A 85 -12.09 9.37 -15.04
CA LYS A 85 -11.92 10.09 -13.79
C LYS A 85 -11.47 11.52 -14.04
N HIS A 86 -11.98 12.44 -13.23
CA HIS A 86 -11.51 13.81 -13.20
C HIS A 86 -10.14 13.90 -12.52
N TRP A 87 -9.29 14.86 -12.92
CA TRP A 87 -7.99 15.14 -12.29
C TRP A 87 -8.08 15.50 -10.79
N GLN A 88 -9.29 15.83 -10.32
CA GLN A 88 -9.60 16.15 -8.91
C GLN A 88 -10.50 15.09 -8.25
N SER A 89 -10.37 13.82 -8.66
CA SER A 89 -11.07 12.68 -8.07
C SER A 89 -10.54 12.34 -6.66
N CYS A 90 -11.25 11.48 -5.95
CA CYS A 90 -10.95 11.01 -4.59
C CYS A 90 -9.64 10.21 -4.46
N GLY A 91 -8.93 9.96 -5.58
CA GLY A 91 -7.74 9.10 -5.63
C GLY A 91 -6.57 9.50 -4.72
N PRO A 92 -6.06 10.76 -4.72
CA PRO A 92 -4.79 11.06 -4.05
C PRO A 92 -4.91 11.69 -2.65
N LEU A 93 -6.07 12.18 -2.24
CA LEU A 93 -6.25 12.85 -0.94
C LEU A 93 -7.61 12.44 -0.37
N PRO A 94 -7.66 11.48 0.56
CA PRO A 94 -8.91 11.17 1.23
C PRO A 94 -9.43 12.43 1.90
N CYS A 95 -10.75 12.50 2.05
CA CYS A 95 -11.35 13.54 2.86
C CYS A 95 -10.73 13.49 4.25
N LYS A 96 -10.26 14.65 4.73
CA LYS A 96 -9.66 14.74 6.05
C LYS A 96 -10.63 14.19 7.10
N ILE A 97 -11.93 14.39 6.89
CA ILE A 97 -13.05 13.90 7.71
C ILE A 97 -14.19 13.56 6.76
N GLY A 98 -14.89 12.46 7.04
CA GLY A 98 -15.95 11.96 6.17
C GLY A 98 -15.45 11.04 5.07
N TYR A 99 -16.37 10.59 4.24
CA TYR A 99 -16.06 9.80 3.06
C TYR A 99 -15.98 10.69 1.84
N CYS A 100 -15.04 10.38 0.96
CA CYS A 100 -14.93 11.06 -0.31
C CYS A 100 -15.99 10.52 -1.27
N ASP A 101 -16.85 11.40 -1.76
CA ASP A 101 -17.84 11.13 -2.79
C ASP A 101 -17.53 12.01 -3.99
N ASP A 102 -17.08 11.39 -5.07
CA ASP A 102 -16.90 12.03 -6.37
C ASP A 102 -17.75 11.36 -7.46
N GLY A 103 -18.76 10.56 -7.06
CA GLY A 103 -19.60 9.80 -7.98
C GLY A 103 -18.77 8.94 -8.94
N ASN A 104 -17.93 8.06 -8.41
CA ASN A 104 -17.01 7.19 -9.17
C ASN A 104 -16.01 7.97 -10.05
N GLY A 105 -15.48 9.08 -9.55
CA GLY A 105 -14.52 9.93 -10.27
C GLY A 105 -15.13 10.83 -11.35
N SER A 106 -16.45 10.80 -11.55
CA SER A 106 -17.13 11.56 -12.60
C SER A 106 -17.40 13.03 -12.23
N LYS A 107 -17.28 13.39 -10.95
CA LYS A 107 -17.44 14.74 -10.42
C LYS A 107 -16.15 15.23 -9.75
N LYS A 108 -16.06 16.53 -9.49
CA LYS A 108 -15.03 17.05 -8.56
C LYS A 108 -15.25 16.40 -7.20
N ARG A 109 -14.16 16.02 -6.51
CA ARG A 109 -14.27 15.43 -5.17
C ARG A 109 -15.13 16.28 -4.23
N HIS A 110 -15.97 15.61 -3.46
CA HIS A 110 -16.69 16.20 -2.33
C HIS A 110 -16.50 15.33 -1.09
N CYS A 111 -16.39 15.97 0.07
CA CYS A 111 -16.30 15.26 1.34
C CYS A 111 -17.65 15.26 2.03
N LYS A 112 -18.22 14.08 2.20
CA LYS A 112 -19.51 13.89 2.88
C LYS A 112 -19.27 13.34 4.27
N CYS A 113 -19.86 14.01 5.26
CA CYS A 113 -19.80 13.59 6.67
C CYS A 113 -21.16 13.12 7.20
N GLY A 114 -22.11 12.81 6.31
CA GLY A 114 -23.40 12.24 6.69
C GLY A 114 -23.21 10.96 7.50
N GLY A 115 -23.89 10.87 8.66
CA GLY A 115 -23.79 9.74 9.57
C GLY A 115 -22.67 9.84 10.62
N ILE A 116 -21.76 10.83 10.54
CA ILE A 116 -20.77 11.07 11.60
C ILE A 116 -21.42 11.84 12.76
N PRO A 117 -21.41 11.30 13.99
CA PRO A 117 -22.00 11.98 15.15
C PRO A 117 -21.46 13.40 15.34
N GLY A 118 -22.37 14.37 15.42
CA GLY A 118 -22.02 15.79 15.65
C GLY A 118 -21.66 16.58 14.40
N LEU A 119 -21.63 15.97 13.21
CA LEU A 119 -21.41 16.67 11.94
C LEU A 119 -22.67 16.76 11.08
N THR A 120 -22.64 17.71 10.16
CA THR A 120 -23.59 17.85 9.04
C THR A 120 -23.05 17.12 7.81
N GLU A 121 -23.88 16.94 6.78
CA GLU A 121 -23.45 16.36 5.50
C GLU A 121 -22.23 17.07 4.89
N PHE A 122 -22.11 18.38 5.10
CA PHE A 122 -21.01 19.22 4.61
C PHE A 122 -19.82 19.32 5.58
N CYS A 123 -19.66 18.35 6.48
CA CYS A 123 -18.53 18.28 7.42
C CYS A 123 -18.38 19.50 8.34
N LYS A 124 -19.50 20.17 8.65
CA LYS A 124 -19.56 21.22 9.68
C LYS A 124 -20.19 20.68 10.96
N ILE A 125 -19.75 21.16 12.11
CA ILE A 125 -20.35 20.81 13.41
C ILE A 125 -21.84 21.20 13.40
N ASN A 126 -22.70 20.22 13.69
CA ASN A 126 -24.14 20.38 13.70
C ASN A 126 -24.62 21.18 14.94
N LYS A 127 -25.89 21.62 14.92
CA LYS A 127 -26.44 22.45 15.99
C LYS A 127 -26.54 21.71 17.33
N ASP A 128 -26.89 20.43 17.31
CA ASP A 128 -27.08 19.65 18.52
C ASP A 128 -25.77 19.44 19.29
N ALA A 129 -24.67 19.20 18.57
CA ALA A 129 -23.34 19.11 19.17
C ALA A 129 -22.88 20.45 19.76
N LYS A 130 -23.20 21.57 19.08
CA LYS A 130 -22.94 22.91 19.64
C LYS A 130 -23.72 23.12 20.94
N LEU A 131 -25.00 22.77 20.95
CA LEU A 131 -25.86 22.95 22.13
C LEU A 131 -25.39 22.08 23.30
N LYS A 132 -25.08 20.79 23.07
CA LYS A 132 -24.52 19.90 24.08
C LYS A 132 -23.22 20.42 24.69
N CYS A 133 -22.33 21.00 23.88
CA CYS A 133 -21.11 21.59 24.44
C CYS A 133 -21.38 22.88 25.20
N GLN A 134 -22.36 23.69 24.77
CA GLN A 134 -22.78 24.90 25.50
C GLN A 134 -23.34 24.55 26.89
N GLU A 135 -24.09 23.46 27.03
CA GLU A 135 -24.56 22.96 28.34
C GLU A 135 -23.40 22.67 29.31
N TYR A 136 -22.23 22.30 28.78
CA TYR A 136 -21.01 22.05 29.57
C TYR A 136 -20.18 23.32 29.82
N GLY A 137 -20.60 24.47 29.30
CA GLY A 137 -19.83 25.71 29.29
C GLY A 137 -18.65 25.69 28.30
N ALA A 138 -18.72 24.83 27.28
CA ALA A 138 -17.69 24.57 26.27
C ALA A 138 -18.13 25.04 24.87
N THR A 139 -17.17 25.09 23.95
CA THR A 139 -17.43 25.27 22.51
C THR A 139 -17.18 23.95 21.78
N ALA A 140 -18.10 23.55 20.90
CA ALA A 140 -17.88 22.37 20.06
C ALA A 140 -16.78 22.66 19.02
N VAL A 141 -15.74 21.84 18.98
CA VAL A 141 -14.63 21.91 18.03
C VAL A 141 -14.35 20.54 17.42
N LEU A 142 -13.61 20.55 16.31
CA LEU A 142 -13.24 19.35 15.58
C LEU A 142 -11.79 18.97 15.93
N LYS A 143 -11.58 17.87 16.65
CA LYS A 143 -10.24 17.36 17.01
C LYS A 143 -10.02 16.01 16.35
N GLY A 144 -9.21 15.99 15.29
CA GLY A 144 -9.15 14.82 14.39
C GLY A 144 -10.48 14.65 13.67
N ASP A 145 -11.06 13.47 13.75
CA ASP A 145 -12.32 13.10 13.06
C ASP A 145 -13.53 13.15 13.99
N GLU A 146 -13.36 13.64 15.22
CA GLU A 146 -14.38 13.65 16.26
C GLU A 146 -14.75 15.07 16.70
N VAL A 147 -16.05 15.29 16.93
CA VAL A 147 -16.56 16.52 17.52
C VAL A 147 -16.42 16.44 19.03
N THR A 148 -15.62 17.34 19.58
CA THR A 148 -15.32 17.38 21.01
C THR A 148 -15.72 18.72 21.61
N CYS A 149 -16.04 18.74 22.90
CA CYS A 149 -16.31 19.97 23.62
C CYS A 149 -15.01 20.53 24.18
N ASP A 150 -14.59 21.69 23.66
CA ASP A 150 -13.39 22.39 24.10
C ASP A 150 -13.73 23.55 25.01
N CYS A 151 -13.13 23.53 26.19
CA CYS A 151 -13.35 24.54 27.22
C CYS A 151 -12.47 25.79 27.03
N GLY A 152 -11.65 25.83 25.97
CA GLY A 152 -10.62 26.84 25.76
C GLY A 152 -9.38 26.63 26.64
N PRO A 153 -8.38 27.52 26.55
CA PRO A 153 -7.06 27.32 27.16
C PRO A 153 -7.03 27.41 28.69
N ALA A 154 -8.04 28.02 29.33
CA ALA A 154 -8.09 28.24 30.78
C ALA A 154 -8.99 27.27 31.54
N LYS A 155 -9.69 26.36 30.86
CA LYS A 155 -10.64 25.46 31.49
C LYS A 155 -10.47 24.05 30.93
N LYS A 156 -10.75 23.03 31.74
CA LYS A 156 -10.72 21.62 31.34
C LYS A 156 -12.08 20.98 31.55
N LEU A 157 -12.49 20.13 30.61
CA LEU A 157 -13.76 19.43 30.67
C LEU A 157 -13.66 18.26 31.66
N ILE A 158 -14.39 18.34 32.78
CA ILE A 158 -14.41 17.30 33.82
C ILE A 158 -15.86 17.02 34.17
N ASN A 159 -16.26 15.75 34.13
CA ASN A 159 -17.64 15.34 34.41
C ASN A 159 -18.68 16.20 33.67
N LYS A 160 -18.43 16.48 32.38
CA LYS A 160 -19.30 17.30 31.52
C LYS A 160 -19.48 18.76 31.97
N LYS A 161 -18.50 19.33 32.69
CA LYS A 161 -18.44 20.76 33.02
C LYS A 161 -17.04 21.30 32.80
N CYS A 162 -16.94 22.51 32.25
CA CYS A 162 -15.66 23.20 32.12
C CYS A 162 -15.22 23.81 33.46
N VAL A 163 -14.17 23.25 34.05
CA VAL A 163 -13.58 23.69 35.32
C VAL A 163 -12.34 24.55 35.04
N PRO A 164 -12.14 25.69 35.72
CA PRO A 164 -10.91 26.49 35.61
C PRO A 164 -9.64 25.70 35.90
N VAL A 165 -8.63 25.86 35.06
CA VAL A 165 -7.28 25.27 35.18
C VAL A 165 -6.16 26.25 34.82
N ALA A 166 -6.48 27.52 34.54
CA ALA A 166 -5.50 28.53 34.15
C ALA A 166 -4.38 28.68 35.18
N CYS A 167 -4.72 28.73 36.47
CA CYS A 167 -3.75 28.82 37.55
C CYS A 167 -3.01 27.51 37.84
N LEU A 168 -3.42 26.41 37.22
CA LEU A 168 -2.74 25.12 37.30
C LEU A 168 -1.74 24.93 36.16
N ASN A 169 -1.82 25.75 35.11
CA ASN A 169 -0.92 25.71 33.96
C ASN A 169 0.32 26.58 34.22
N PHE A 170 1.32 25.97 34.84
CA PHE A 170 2.59 26.63 35.16
C PHE A 170 3.51 26.87 33.95
N ASN A 171 3.11 26.46 32.75
CA ASN A 171 3.79 26.84 31.51
C ASN A 171 3.37 28.25 31.01
N MET A 172 2.55 28.97 31.80
CA MET A 172 2.12 30.33 31.53
C MET A 172 2.49 31.25 32.68
N THR A 173 2.83 32.48 32.35
CA THR A 173 3.06 33.57 33.31
C THR A 173 1.74 34.27 33.69
N CYS A 174 1.72 34.98 34.82
CA CYS A 174 0.59 35.86 35.17
C CYS A 174 0.32 36.91 34.09
N GLU A 175 1.37 37.36 33.40
CA GLU A 175 1.25 38.29 32.27
C GLU A 175 0.48 37.70 31.11
N GLU A 176 0.85 36.49 30.70
CA GLU A 176 0.16 35.80 29.63
C GLU A 176 -1.28 35.43 30.00
N LEU A 177 -1.52 35.03 31.26
CA LEU A 177 -2.89 34.78 31.75
C LEU A 177 -3.74 36.06 31.72
N CYS A 178 -3.16 37.20 32.08
CA CYS A 178 -3.83 38.51 32.03
C CYS A 178 -4.10 38.94 30.59
N GLN A 179 -3.08 38.92 29.73
CA GLN A 179 -3.20 39.32 28.32
C GLN A 179 -4.24 38.47 27.58
N LYS A 180 -4.41 37.20 27.97
CA LYS A 180 -5.41 36.29 27.42
C LYS A 180 -6.77 36.35 28.13
N LYS A 181 -6.97 37.26 29.09
CA LYS A 181 -8.21 37.41 29.88
C LYS A 181 -8.65 36.09 30.52
N LEU A 182 -7.73 35.48 31.26
CA LEU A 182 -7.90 34.21 31.95
C LEU A 182 -7.85 34.34 33.48
N LEU A 183 -7.36 35.47 34.01
CA LEU A 183 -7.29 35.73 35.46
C LEU A 183 -8.66 35.94 36.11
N ASP A 184 -9.66 36.43 35.38
CA ASP A 184 -11.05 36.55 35.82
C ASP A 184 -11.78 35.20 35.88
N LYS A 185 -11.18 34.16 35.29
CA LYS A 185 -11.75 32.81 35.19
C LYS A 185 -11.15 31.84 36.19
N ASP A 186 -10.04 32.20 36.83
CA ASP A 186 -9.31 31.39 37.81
C ASP A 186 -8.53 32.33 38.74
N ASP A 187 -9.03 32.53 39.96
CA ASP A 187 -8.53 33.50 40.95
C ASP A 187 -7.53 32.90 41.96
N ARG A 188 -7.13 31.64 41.75
CA ARG A 188 -6.30 30.89 42.70
C ARG A 188 -4.82 31.31 42.71
N CYS A 189 -4.37 32.06 41.71
CA CYS A 189 -3.00 32.54 41.51
C CYS A 189 -3.01 34.00 41.02
N CYS A 190 -1.84 34.64 40.91
CA CYS A 190 -1.68 35.99 40.38
C CYS A 190 -2.50 37.06 41.13
N GLN A 191 -2.59 36.94 42.46
CA GLN A 191 -3.31 37.87 43.31
C GLN A 191 -2.86 39.34 43.08
N GLY A 192 -3.82 40.27 43.06
CA GLY A 192 -3.54 41.69 42.92
C GLY A 192 -3.10 42.15 41.53
N TRP A 193 -3.07 41.27 40.53
CA TRP A 193 -2.81 41.64 39.13
C TRP A 193 -3.91 42.54 38.56
N ASN A 194 -3.50 43.58 37.84
CA ASN A 194 -4.44 44.48 37.17
C ASN A 194 -4.89 43.86 35.83
N ILE A 195 -6.14 43.39 35.79
CA ILE A 195 -6.73 42.74 34.61
C ILE A 195 -6.95 43.68 33.40
N GLU A 196 -6.96 45.00 33.61
CA GLU A 196 -7.11 45.99 32.54
C GLU A 196 -5.75 46.45 32.00
N ASN A 197 -4.69 46.37 32.82
CA ASN A 197 -3.33 46.75 32.45
C ASN A 197 -2.31 45.70 32.93
N CYS A 198 -2.13 44.69 32.09
CA CYS A 198 -1.28 43.52 32.35
C CYS A 198 0.22 43.83 32.47
N SER A 199 0.66 45.05 32.13
CA SER A 199 2.06 45.46 32.29
C SER A 199 2.37 45.99 33.69
N LYS A 200 1.35 46.21 34.54
CA LYS A 200 1.53 46.61 35.94
C LYS A 200 1.68 45.36 36.80
N THR A 201 2.93 45.02 37.13
CA THR A 201 3.26 43.90 38.00
C THR A 201 3.09 44.27 39.49
N PRO A 202 2.34 43.47 40.28
CA PRO A 202 2.42 43.53 41.72
C PRO A 202 3.80 43.08 42.21
N ASP A 203 4.18 43.48 43.42
CA ASP A 203 5.36 42.96 44.10
C ASP A 203 5.35 41.42 44.12
N GLU A 204 6.46 40.77 43.78
CA GLU A 204 6.57 39.30 43.70
C GLU A 204 6.24 38.60 45.01
N THR A 205 6.31 39.29 46.14
CA THR A 205 5.93 38.76 47.46
C THR A 205 4.42 38.71 47.69
N ARG A 206 3.60 39.32 46.83
CA ARG A 206 2.15 39.50 47.03
C ARG A 206 1.27 38.55 46.22
N TYR A 207 1.85 37.69 45.38
CA TYR A 207 1.08 36.78 44.55
C TYR A 207 1.77 35.45 44.34
N CYS A 208 0.98 34.41 44.11
CA CYS A 208 1.48 33.11 43.73
C CYS A 208 1.54 32.97 42.21
N LYS A 209 2.67 32.48 41.70
CA LYS A 209 2.84 32.17 40.27
C LYS A 209 1.95 30.98 39.86
N PRO A 210 1.55 30.85 38.58
CA PRO A 210 0.78 29.69 38.13
C PRO A 210 1.49 28.38 38.48
N GLY A 211 0.72 27.39 38.93
CA GLY A 211 1.22 26.16 39.58
C GLY A 211 1.33 26.24 41.10
N TYR A 212 1.29 27.44 41.68
CA TYR A 212 1.20 27.68 43.12
C TYR A 212 -0.09 28.41 43.48
N ILE A 213 -0.65 28.06 44.62
CA ILE A 213 -1.95 28.50 45.12
C ILE A 213 -1.74 29.25 46.42
N SER A 214 -2.37 30.42 46.54
CA SER A 214 -2.32 31.21 47.77
C SER A 214 -3.13 30.53 48.88
N ARG A 215 -2.49 30.22 50.00
CA ARG A 215 -3.11 29.63 51.18
C ARG A 215 -2.45 30.21 52.44
N ASN A 216 -3.23 30.87 53.30
CA ASN A 216 -2.75 31.51 54.54
C ASN A 216 -1.53 32.42 54.31
N ASP A 217 -1.61 33.33 53.33
CA ASP A 217 -0.53 34.26 52.93
C ASP A 217 0.79 33.58 52.52
N SER A 218 0.74 32.29 52.15
CA SER A 218 1.86 31.53 51.63
C SER A 218 1.51 30.86 50.29
N CYS A 219 2.50 30.68 49.43
CA CYS A 219 2.31 30.00 48.15
C CYS A 219 2.62 28.51 48.29
N VAL A 220 1.61 27.68 48.09
CA VAL A 220 1.71 26.22 48.19
C VAL A 220 1.47 25.63 46.80
N ASP A 221 2.26 24.65 46.38
CA ASP A 221 2.07 24.04 45.05
C ASP A 221 0.66 23.43 44.90
N ALA A 222 0.13 23.46 43.67
CA ALA A 222 -1.24 23.04 43.41
C ALA A 222 -1.52 21.56 43.75
N CYS A 223 -0.49 20.72 43.79
CA CYS A 223 -0.63 19.33 44.19
C CYS A 223 -0.80 19.21 45.70
N THR A 224 0.07 19.84 46.48
CA THR A 224 -0.04 19.92 47.95
C THR A 224 -1.34 20.61 48.39
N ALA A 225 -1.79 21.62 47.63
CA ALA A 225 -3.07 22.28 47.83
C ALA A 225 -4.29 21.42 47.46
N LYS A 226 -4.09 20.23 46.85
CA LYS A 226 -5.14 19.30 46.40
C LYS A 226 -6.11 19.90 45.38
N VAL A 227 -5.60 20.74 44.48
CA VAL A 227 -6.39 21.36 43.40
C VAL A 227 -5.88 21.00 42.00
N ALA A 228 -4.84 20.16 41.91
CA ALA A 228 -4.25 19.70 40.66
C ALA A 228 -5.02 18.57 39.96
N ASP A 229 -5.98 17.91 40.63
CA ASP A 229 -6.78 16.79 40.09
C ASP A 229 -7.38 17.04 38.69
N PRO A 230 -7.85 18.27 38.36
CA PRO A 230 -8.30 18.59 37.00
C PRO A 230 -7.27 18.29 35.93
N LEU A 231 -5.99 18.59 36.19
CA LEU A 231 -4.89 18.31 35.27
C LEU A 231 -4.37 16.88 35.43
N CYS A 232 -4.31 16.37 36.67
CA CYS A 232 -3.74 15.08 37.04
C CYS A 232 -4.79 14.08 37.56
N PRO A 233 -5.56 13.40 36.67
CA PRO A 233 -6.65 12.52 37.10
C PRO A 233 -6.19 11.27 37.86
N ASN A 234 -4.91 10.88 37.75
CA ASN A 234 -4.34 9.75 38.51
C ASN A 234 -3.51 10.21 39.73
N GLY A 235 -3.70 11.46 40.16
CA GLY A 235 -2.93 12.07 41.24
C GLY A 235 -1.66 12.77 40.76
N CYS A 236 -1.02 13.49 41.67
CA CYS A 236 0.13 14.32 41.42
C CYS A 236 1.16 14.17 42.56
N LYS A 237 2.35 14.72 42.36
CA LYS A 237 3.38 14.89 43.39
C LYS A 237 4.06 16.26 43.23
N SER A 238 4.55 16.84 44.33
CA SER A 238 5.43 18.01 44.26
C SER A 238 6.71 17.64 43.50
N SER A 239 7.22 18.55 42.66
CA SER A 239 8.44 18.29 41.90
C SER A 239 9.69 18.68 42.69
N ALA A 240 10.79 17.96 42.46
CA ALA A 240 12.13 18.34 42.92
C ALA A 240 12.94 19.12 41.86
N THR A 241 12.31 19.41 40.71
CA THR A 241 12.85 20.19 39.58
C THR A 241 12.22 21.59 39.55
N ASP A 242 12.56 22.43 38.55
CA ASP A 242 11.97 23.78 38.35
C ASP A 242 10.45 23.80 38.05
N LEU A 243 9.75 22.66 38.11
CA LEU A 243 8.30 22.59 37.90
C LEU A 243 7.55 22.66 39.24
N PRO A 244 6.41 23.35 39.33
CA PRO A 244 5.64 23.41 40.58
C PRO A 244 5.12 22.05 41.07
N PHE A 245 4.64 21.20 40.16
CA PHE A 245 4.21 19.84 40.45
C PHE A 245 4.30 18.95 39.20
N GLN A 246 4.21 17.63 39.38
CA GLN A 246 4.16 16.65 38.30
C GLN A 246 2.94 15.75 38.44
N CYS A 247 2.27 15.41 37.33
CA CYS A 247 1.23 14.40 37.32
C CYS A 247 1.82 12.99 37.47
N ILE A 248 1.07 12.11 38.12
CA ILE A 248 1.36 10.68 38.16
C ILE A 248 0.64 10.05 36.96
N CYS A 249 1.38 9.30 36.14
CA CYS A 249 0.78 8.54 35.05
C CYS A 249 0.33 7.17 35.53
N LYS A 250 -0.79 6.68 34.98
CA LYS A 250 -1.16 5.27 35.11
C LYS A 250 -0.08 4.37 34.51
N LYS A 251 -0.04 3.11 34.95
CA LYS A 251 0.87 2.09 34.41
C LYS A 251 0.73 1.99 32.88
N GLY A 252 1.86 1.80 32.18
CA GLY A 252 1.92 1.77 30.71
C GLY A 252 1.99 3.14 30.01
N PHE A 253 1.95 4.24 30.78
CA PHE A 253 2.02 5.61 30.26
C PHE A 253 3.21 6.34 30.86
N GLN A 254 3.82 7.22 30.07
CA GLN A 254 5.00 8.01 30.46
C GLN A 254 4.69 9.51 30.43
N LEU A 255 5.22 10.24 31.42
CA LEU A 255 5.02 11.66 31.59
C LEU A 255 5.86 12.42 30.55
N ALA A 256 5.25 13.36 29.84
CA ALA A 256 5.91 14.24 28.90
C ALA A 256 6.74 15.31 29.65
N GLU A 257 7.59 16.02 28.90
CA GLU A 257 8.48 17.06 29.45
C GLU A 257 7.72 18.22 30.10
N ASP A 258 6.46 18.44 29.70
CA ASP A 258 5.58 19.45 30.32
C ASP A 258 5.17 19.12 31.77
N GLY A 259 5.51 17.93 32.27
CA GLY A 259 5.20 17.48 33.63
C GLY A 259 3.72 17.17 33.88
N ILE A 260 2.87 17.25 32.86
CA ILE A 260 1.40 17.11 32.97
C ILE A 260 0.85 16.00 32.06
N THR A 261 1.37 15.86 30.84
CA THR A 261 0.79 15.00 29.81
C THR A 261 1.30 13.56 29.91
N CYS A 262 0.39 12.58 30.01
CA CYS A 262 0.72 11.16 29.97
C CYS A 262 0.49 10.57 28.58
N THR A 263 1.52 9.95 27.99
CA THR A 263 1.46 9.34 26.64
C THR A 263 1.60 7.82 26.69
N GLU A 264 0.89 7.10 25.82
CA GLU A 264 1.02 5.65 25.68
C GLU A 264 2.45 5.27 25.30
N ARG A 265 3.04 4.36 26.05
CA ARG A 265 4.38 3.89 25.80
C ARG A 265 4.33 2.62 24.95
N ARG A 266 4.54 2.74 23.64
CA ARG A 266 4.64 1.59 22.71
C ARG A 266 6.06 1.32 22.22
N VAL A 267 6.99 2.19 22.57
CA VAL A 267 8.40 2.13 22.19
C VAL A 267 9.21 2.05 23.47
N CYS A 268 10.13 1.10 23.51
CA CYS A 268 11.05 0.94 24.62
C CYS A 268 11.98 2.16 24.74
N ASN A 269 12.37 2.51 25.97
CA ASN A 269 13.43 3.49 26.19
C ASN A 269 14.82 2.86 25.95
N GLU A 270 15.89 3.65 26.02
CA GLU A 270 17.25 3.16 25.74
C GLU A 270 17.74 2.10 26.74
N GLU A 271 17.27 2.11 28.00
CA GLU A 271 17.62 1.07 28.97
C GLU A 271 16.88 -0.24 28.70
N GLU A 272 15.62 -0.17 28.33
CA GLU A 272 14.79 -1.30 27.95
C GLU A 272 15.21 -1.91 26.61
N LYS A 273 15.63 -1.08 25.65
CA LYS A 273 16.25 -1.58 24.42
C LYS A 273 17.49 -2.42 24.71
N LYS A 274 18.27 -2.06 25.74
CA LYS A 274 19.42 -2.87 26.20
C LYS A 274 19.02 -4.18 26.87
N ARG A 275 17.76 -4.31 27.32
CA ARG A 275 17.23 -5.58 27.86
C ARG A 275 16.85 -6.57 26.75
N CYS A 276 16.61 -6.08 25.54
CA CYS A 276 16.52 -6.92 24.35
C CYS A 276 17.90 -7.11 23.74
N ARG A 277 18.08 -8.23 23.03
CA ARG A 277 19.30 -8.44 22.25
C ARG A 277 19.35 -7.50 21.05
N LYS A 278 20.55 -7.21 20.53
CA LYS A 278 20.75 -6.25 19.43
C LYS A 278 20.00 -6.62 18.14
N ASP A 279 19.72 -7.90 17.94
CA ASP A 279 19.02 -8.49 16.80
C ASP A 279 17.49 -8.53 16.98
N GLN A 280 16.99 -8.22 18.17
CA GLN A 280 15.57 -8.17 18.49
C GLN A 280 15.01 -6.75 18.40
N ILE A 281 13.73 -6.67 18.07
CA ILE A 281 12.93 -5.46 18.21
C ILE A 281 12.29 -5.42 19.59
N CYS A 282 12.34 -4.25 20.22
CA CYS A 282 11.73 -4.01 21.52
C CYS A 282 10.39 -3.31 21.34
N GLY A 283 9.32 -3.93 21.86
CA GLY A 283 7.98 -3.37 21.90
C GLY A 283 7.38 -3.48 23.30
N ILE A 284 6.41 -2.62 23.59
CA ILE A 284 5.58 -2.76 24.80
C ILE A 284 4.21 -3.27 24.36
N VAL A 285 3.86 -4.47 24.80
CA VAL A 285 2.57 -5.13 24.53
C VAL A 285 1.90 -5.40 25.87
N ASN A 286 0.66 -4.96 26.05
CA ASN A 286 -0.10 -5.13 27.30
C ASN A 286 0.68 -4.67 28.55
N GLU A 287 1.39 -3.54 28.46
CA GLU A 287 2.22 -2.98 29.53
C GLU A 287 3.48 -3.79 29.90
N GLU A 288 3.83 -4.81 29.11
CA GLU A 288 5.02 -5.63 29.31
C GLU A 288 6.06 -5.42 28.19
N LEU A 289 7.33 -5.37 28.60
CA LEU A 289 8.45 -5.34 27.68
C LEU A 289 8.52 -6.67 26.94
N THR A 290 8.35 -6.62 25.63
CA THR A 290 8.40 -7.77 24.74
C THR A 290 9.55 -7.59 23.77
N CYS A 291 10.49 -8.52 23.78
CA CYS A 291 11.54 -8.62 22.78
C CYS A 291 11.13 -9.69 21.76
N SER A 292 11.11 -9.35 20.48
CA SER A 292 10.80 -10.30 19.42
C SER A 292 11.73 -10.12 18.23
N CYS A 293 11.85 -11.15 17.40
CA CYS A 293 12.55 -11.01 16.13
C CYS A 293 11.72 -10.17 15.15
N LYS A 294 12.36 -9.66 14.09
CA LYS A 294 11.65 -8.93 13.02
C LYS A 294 10.63 -9.84 12.33
N SER A 295 9.68 -9.25 11.61
CA SER A 295 8.58 -9.96 10.93
C SER A 295 9.03 -11.09 9.98
N HIS A 296 10.26 -11.02 9.45
CA HIS A 296 10.84 -12.03 8.55
C HIS A 296 11.92 -12.90 9.21
N GLN A 297 11.87 -13.02 10.54
CA GLN A 297 12.86 -13.73 11.34
C GLN A 297 12.17 -14.58 12.42
N GLN A 298 12.88 -15.61 12.89
CA GLN A 298 12.51 -16.45 14.02
C GLN A 298 13.66 -16.53 15.01
N GLU A 299 13.31 -16.78 16.27
CA GLU A 299 14.30 -17.07 17.29
C GLU A 299 14.68 -18.54 17.23
N LYS A 300 15.97 -18.81 17.01
CA LYS A 300 16.54 -20.13 17.15
C LYS A 300 17.84 -20.05 17.92
N ASP A 301 18.02 -20.94 18.89
CA ASP A 301 19.20 -21.00 19.75
C ASP A 301 19.55 -19.65 20.40
N GLY A 302 18.52 -18.85 20.70
CA GLY A 302 18.67 -17.51 21.27
C GLY A 302 19.17 -16.43 20.29
N VAL A 303 19.08 -16.65 18.97
CA VAL A 303 19.45 -15.69 17.93
C VAL A 303 18.32 -15.55 16.91
N CYS A 304 18.07 -14.31 16.46
CA CYS A 304 17.11 -14.02 15.41
C CYS A 304 17.74 -14.31 14.04
N THR A 305 17.07 -15.15 13.26
CA THR A 305 17.55 -15.61 11.96
C THR A 305 16.39 -15.68 10.94
N ASN A 306 16.71 -15.47 9.68
CA ASN A 306 15.80 -15.61 8.54
C ASN A 306 15.88 -17.01 7.89
N GLU A 307 16.72 -17.89 8.42
CA GLU A 307 16.87 -19.26 7.92
C GLU A 307 15.72 -20.15 8.37
N CYS A 308 15.39 -21.12 7.52
CA CYS A 308 14.46 -22.19 7.86
C CYS A 308 15.23 -23.45 8.28
N PHE A 309 14.75 -24.10 9.32
CA PHE A 309 15.42 -25.22 9.96
C PHE A 309 14.55 -26.48 10.02
N VAL A 310 13.23 -26.32 10.13
CA VAL A 310 12.30 -27.43 10.31
C VAL A 310 11.70 -27.84 8.96
N LYS A 311 11.41 -26.88 8.10
CA LYS A 311 10.65 -27.08 6.88
C LYS A 311 11.56 -27.13 5.66
N LYS A 312 11.74 -28.34 5.12
CA LYS A 312 12.24 -28.53 3.75
C LYS A 312 11.05 -28.42 2.80
N CYS A 313 11.09 -27.44 1.91
CA CYS A 313 10.08 -27.31 0.87
C CYS A 313 10.23 -28.47 -0.13
N SER A 314 9.15 -29.21 -0.34
CA SER A 314 9.15 -30.36 -1.26
C SER A 314 9.37 -29.95 -2.71
N ASP A 315 8.97 -28.73 -3.09
CA ASP A 315 9.21 -28.19 -4.42
C ASP A 315 10.57 -27.46 -4.47
N PRO A 316 11.47 -27.79 -5.41
CA PRO A 316 12.78 -27.14 -5.53
C PRO A 316 12.72 -25.66 -5.91
N PHE A 317 11.59 -25.19 -6.45
CA PHE A 317 11.36 -23.78 -6.78
C PHE A 317 10.65 -23.01 -5.67
N ALA A 318 10.22 -23.68 -4.61
CA ALA A 318 9.71 -23.04 -3.41
C ALA A 318 10.90 -22.63 -2.53
N ASN A 319 10.88 -21.38 -2.09
CA ASN A 319 11.78 -20.91 -1.05
C ASN A 319 11.08 -21.05 0.29
N CYS A 320 11.87 -21.31 1.33
CA CYS A 320 11.38 -21.18 2.68
C CYS A 320 11.71 -19.79 3.19
N GLU A 321 10.71 -19.12 3.75
CA GLU A 321 10.87 -17.87 4.48
C GLU A 321 10.22 -18.01 5.84
N VAL A 322 10.78 -17.27 6.78
CA VAL A 322 10.20 -17.11 8.10
C VAL A 322 9.26 -15.91 8.04
N TYR A 323 8.01 -16.09 8.47
CA TYR A 323 7.05 -15.00 8.63
C TYR A 323 6.40 -15.09 10.00
N LEU A 324 6.57 -14.04 10.81
CA LEU A 324 6.09 -13.96 12.19
C LEU A 324 6.50 -15.18 13.02
N GLY A 325 7.76 -15.59 12.92
CA GLY A 325 8.28 -16.77 13.63
C GLY A 325 7.81 -18.12 13.08
N THR A 326 7.09 -18.16 11.94
CA THR A 326 6.64 -19.42 11.31
C THR A 326 7.34 -19.65 9.98
N GLU A 327 7.86 -20.86 9.78
CA GLU A 327 8.47 -21.27 8.51
C GLU A 327 7.39 -21.61 7.48
N LYS A 328 7.38 -20.88 6.36
CA LYS A 328 6.44 -21.10 5.25
C LYS A 328 7.20 -21.27 3.94
N CYS A 329 6.74 -22.25 3.16
CA CYS A 329 7.18 -22.42 1.78
C CYS A 329 6.33 -21.54 0.89
N PHE A 330 6.98 -20.73 0.06
CA PHE A 330 6.31 -19.86 -0.89
C PHE A 330 7.05 -19.92 -2.23
N CYS A 331 6.29 -19.73 -3.30
CA CYS A 331 6.85 -19.58 -4.62
C CYS A 331 7.34 -18.15 -4.79
N THR A 332 8.58 -18.00 -5.25
CA THR A 332 9.12 -16.66 -5.53
C THR A 332 8.40 -16.08 -6.73
N ARG A 333 7.84 -14.88 -6.59
CA ARG A 333 7.13 -14.22 -7.69
C ARG A 333 8.06 -14.04 -8.90
N PRO A 334 7.62 -14.35 -10.14
CA PRO A 334 6.22 -14.48 -10.56
C PRO A 334 5.63 -15.90 -10.45
N LEU A 335 6.34 -16.87 -9.86
CA LEU A 335 5.79 -18.20 -9.63
C LEU A 335 4.67 -18.15 -8.59
N PHE A 336 3.71 -19.07 -8.70
CA PHE A 336 2.56 -19.17 -7.80
C PHE A 336 2.41 -20.60 -7.27
N PRO A 337 1.89 -20.77 -6.05
CA PRO A 337 1.60 -22.10 -5.52
C PRO A 337 0.40 -22.71 -6.23
N THR A 338 0.55 -23.94 -6.72
CA THR A 338 -0.54 -24.74 -7.28
C THR A 338 -1.33 -25.44 -6.18
N ARG A 339 -2.45 -26.10 -6.56
CA ARG A 339 -3.24 -26.94 -5.65
C ARG A 339 -2.43 -28.07 -5.00
N ASN A 340 -1.36 -28.54 -5.66
CA ASN A 340 -0.49 -29.60 -5.15
C ASN A 340 0.72 -29.04 -4.39
N ILE A 341 0.72 -27.76 -4.01
CA ILE A 341 1.81 -27.09 -3.28
C ILE A 341 3.12 -27.09 -4.08
N THR A 342 3.02 -27.17 -5.42
CA THR A 342 4.15 -26.99 -6.34
C THR A 342 4.19 -25.55 -6.85
N CYS A 343 5.33 -25.10 -7.35
CA CYS A 343 5.45 -23.78 -7.95
C CYS A 343 5.23 -23.83 -9.47
N GLY A 344 4.18 -23.16 -9.92
CA GLY A 344 3.83 -23.00 -11.34
C GLY A 344 4.14 -21.60 -11.86
N LEU A 345 4.04 -21.44 -13.18
CA LEU A 345 4.17 -20.13 -13.85
C LEU A 345 2.96 -19.86 -14.76
N GLU A 346 1.99 -19.07 -14.30
CA GLU A 346 0.82 -18.69 -15.11
C GLU A 346 0.96 -17.29 -15.70
N LYS A 347 1.73 -16.43 -15.04
CA LYS A 347 1.83 -15.01 -15.35
C LYS A 347 2.95 -14.71 -16.33
N TYR A 348 2.78 -13.67 -17.13
CA TYR A 348 3.77 -13.12 -18.06
C TYR A 348 4.56 -12.01 -17.38
N SER A 349 5.88 -12.04 -17.52
CA SER A 349 6.78 -11.13 -16.80
C SER A 349 7.42 -10.13 -17.75
N TYR A 350 7.48 -8.86 -17.35
CA TYR A 350 8.06 -7.77 -18.12
C TYR A 350 8.93 -6.90 -17.21
N ILE A 351 10.04 -6.39 -17.71
CA ILE A 351 10.89 -5.44 -17.01
C ILE A 351 10.57 -4.03 -17.50
N LEU A 352 10.09 -3.20 -16.59
CA LEU A 352 9.89 -1.78 -16.77
C LEU A 352 11.09 -1.03 -16.19
N THR A 353 11.73 -0.21 -17.01
CA THR A 353 12.76 0.75 -16.56
C THR A 353 12.30 2.17 -16.85
N PHE A 354 12.43 3.11 -15.90
CA PHE A 354 12.13 4.52 -16.13
C PHE A 354 12.84 5.45 -15.14
N ARG A 355 12.88 6.75 -15.45
CA ARG A 355 13.45 7.78 -14.59
C ARG A 355 12.38 8.73 -14.06
N THR A 356 12.35 8.95 -12.75
CA THR A 356 11.44 9.95 -12.17
C THR A 356 11.97 11.36 -12.35
N ASN A 357 11.08 12.35 -12.40
CA ASN A 357 11.47 13.77 -12.50
C ASN A 357 11.80 14.43 -11.13
N ASP A 358 11.93 13.64 -10.06
CA ASP A 358 12.26 14.19 -8.74
C ASP A 358 13.76 14.47 -8.61
N THR A 359 14.09 15.67 -8.17
CA THR A 359 15.47 16.12 -7.94
C THR A 359 15.98 15.84 -6.52
N SER A 360 15.18 15.18 -5.68
CA SER A 360 15.55 14.83 -4.32
C SER A 360 16.63 13.74 -4.30
N PRO A 361 17.64 13.83 -3.40
CA PRO A 361 18.67 12.80 -3.29
C PRO A 361 18.03 11.44 -2.97
N TYR A 362 18.48 10.39 -3.66
CA TYR A 362 17.99 9.03 -3.47
C TYR A 362 18.25 8.55 -2.03
N SER A 363 17.20 8.05 -1.38
CA SER A 363 17.25 7.37 -0.09
C SER A 363 16.33 6.16 -0.08
N ASP A 364 16.59 5.18 0.79
CA ASP A 364 15.72 4.01 0.95
C ASP A 364 14.28 4.43 1.32
N ASP A 365 14.14 5.51 2.11
CA ASP A 365 12.85 6.12 2.45
C ASP A 365 12.11 6.66 1.21
N LEU A 366 12.81 7.22 0.22
CA LEU A 366 12.20 7.69 -1.03
C LEU A 366 11.61 6.53 -1.84
N CYS A 367 12.32 5.40 -1.90
CA CYS A 367 11.91 4.23 -2.65
C CYS A 367 10.65 3.59 -2.06
N GLU A 368 10.61 3.39 -0.73
CA GLU A 368 9.43 2.84 -0.06
C GLU A 368 8.21 3.77 -0.20
N ASN A 369 8.40 5.08 -0.05
CA ASN A 369 7.30 6.06 -0.16
C ASN A 369 6.68 6.12 -1.57
N LYS A 370 7.44 5.80 -2.62
CA LYS A 370 6.96 5.85 -4.02
C LYS A 370 6.30 4.58 -4.51
N LYS A 371 6.52 3.42 -3.88
CA LYS A 371 5.99 2.13 -4.35
C LYS A 371 4.48 2.16 -4.58
N GLU A 372 3.73 2.71 -3.64
CA GLU A 372 2.27 2.77 -3.71
C GLU A 372 1.79 3.66 -4.87
N ASP A 373 2.43 4.82 -5.07
CA ASP A 373 2.09 5.74 -6.15
C ASP A 373 2.42 5.13 -7.53
N ILE A 374 3.55 4.43 -7.64
CA ILE A 374 3.93 3.71 -8.86
C ILE A 374 2.93 2.61 -9.16
N TRP A 375 2.64 1.74 -8.19
CA TRP A 375 1.69 0.64 -8.36
C TRP A 375 0.31 1.14 -8.81
N LYS A 376 -0.24 2.16 -8.15
CA LYS A 376 -1.52 2.77 -8.52
C LYS A 376 -1.51 3.32 -9.93
N ALA A 377 -0.42 3.99 -10.33
CA ALA A 377 -0.32 4.55 -11.67
C ALA A 377 -0.21 3.47 -12.76
N LEU A 378 0.56 2.42 -12.51
CA LEU A 378 0.68 1.27 -13.41
C LEU A 378 -0.64 0.52 -13.54
N LYS A 379 -1.38 0.35 -12.43
CA LYS A 379 -2.74 -0.19 -12.45
C LYS A 379 -3.72 0.68 -13.22
N THR A 380 -3.66 2.00 -13.02
CA THR A 380 -4.48 2.96 -13.78
C THR A 380 -4.19 2.87 -15.27
N LEU A 381 -2.91 2.70 -15.64
CA LEU A 381 -2.49 2.59 -17.02
C LEU A 381 -2.92 1.24 -17.62
N PHE A 382 -2.45 0.12 -17.05
CA PHE A 382 -2.57 -1.21 -17.64
C PHE A 382 -3.85 -1.95 -17.28
N GLY A 383 -4.54 -1.55 -16.22
CA GLY A 383 -5.78 -2.14 -15.74
C GLY A 383 -5.61 -3.42 -14.93
N ALA A 384 -6.73 -4.14 -14.73
CA ALA A 384 -6.81 -5.32 -13.88
C ALA A 384 -5.88 -6.48 -14.32
N GLN A 385 -5.46 -6.51 -15.59
CA GLN A 385 -4.55 -7.51 -16.13
C GLN A 385 -3.13 -7.45 -15.56
N LEU A 386 -2.68 -6.28 -15.08
CA LEU A 386 -1.47 -6.17 -14.28
C LEU A 386 -1.80 -6.74 -12.90
N VAL A 387 -1.23 -7.87 -12.50
CA VAL A 387 -1.61 -8.59 -11.27
C VAL A 387 -0.57 -8.48 -10.17
N ASP A 388 0.65 -8.05 -10.49
CA ASP A 388 1.74 -7.91 -9.52
C ASP A 388 2.81 -6.95 -10.05
N ASP A 389 3.50 -6.27 -9.15
CA ASP A 389 4.71 -5.50 -9.40
C ASP A 389 5.78 -5.81 -8.35
N THR A 390 7.04 -5.84 -8.76
CA THR A 390 8.16 -6.06 -7.84
C THR A 390 9.25 -5.05 -8.17
N LEU A 391 9.54 -4.15 -7.22
CA LEU A 391 10.65 -3.21 -7.33
C LEU A 391 11.97 -3.98 -7.22
N LEU A 392 12.77 -3.97 -8.30
CA LEU A 392 14.08 -4.61 -8.36
C LEU A 392 15.21 -3.65 -8.01
N SER A 393 15.11 -2.40 -8.47
CA SER A 393 16.10 -1.35 -8.20
C SER A 393 15.42 0.02 -8.18
N CYS A 394 15.90 0.90 -7.31
CA CYS A 394 15.48 2.28 -7.17
C CYS A 394 16.73 3.13 -6.92
N LYS A 395 17.50 3.34 -8.00
CA LYS A 395 18.69 4.19 -8.01
C LYS A 395 18.42 5.31 -9.01
N GLU A 396 19.35 5.63 -9.91
CA GLU A 396 19.11 6.63 -10.96
C GLU A 396 17.85 6.32 -11.79
N ASP A 397 17.66 5.05 -12.13
CA ASP A 397 16.45 4.55 -12.77
C ASP A 397 15.72 3.56 -11.83
N PHE A 398 14.39 3.57 -11.93
CA PHE A 398 13.52 2.57 -11.34
C PHE A 398 13.45 1.38 -12.26
N VAL A 399 13.70 0.18 -11.70
CA VAL A 399 13.58 -1.09 -12.42
C VAL A 399 12.54 -1.93 -11.69
N ILE A 400 11.47 -2.27 -12.40
CA ILE A 400 10.29 -2.94 -11.83
C ILE A 400 9.92 -4.13 -12.70
N ARG A 401 9.77 -5.29 -12.08
CA ARG A 401 9.16 -6.46 -12.72
C ARG A 401 7.64 -6.34 -12.65
N LEU A 402 6.97 -6.35 -13.78
CA LEU A 402 5.52 -6.37 -13.90
C LEU A 402 5.07 -7.78 -14.26
N ALA A 403 4.04 -8.29 -13.57
CA ALA A 403 3.44 -9.57 -13.92
C ALA A 403 2.00 -9.38 -14.42
N PHE A 404 1.68 -9.97 -15.56
CA PHE A 404 0.35 -9.93 -16.18
C PHE A 404 -0.29 -11.32 -16.19
N SER A 405 -1.62 -11.38 -16.06
CA SER A 405 -2.37 -12.64 -16.15
C SER A 405 -2.40 -13.24 -17.55
N GLN A 406 -2.12 -12.44 -18.58
CA GLN A 406 -2.11 -12.84 -19.98
C GLN A 406 -0.98 -12.15 -20.74
N LYS A 407 -0.56 -12.71 -21.87
CA LYS A 407 0.43 -12.08 -22.75
C LYS A 407 -0.12 -10.75 -23.24
N GLN A 408 0.72 -9.72 -23.21
CA GLN A 408 0.31 -8.38 -23.58
C GLN A 408 0.61 -8.12 -25.05
N ASP A 409 -0.33 -7.47 -25.74
CA ASP A 409 -0.11 -6.95 -27.08
C ASP A 409 0.96 -5.83 -27.03
N PRO A 410 1.90 -5.78 -27.99
CA PRO A 410 2.95 -4.76 -28.03
C PRO A 410 2.42 -3.33 -27.90
N ALA A 411 1.25 -3.02 -28.48
CA ALA A 411 0.66 -1.69 -28.42
C ALA A 411 0.20 -1.30 -27.01
N VAL A 412 -0.16 -2.29 -26.18
CA VAL A 412 -0.49 -2.07 -24.76
C VAL A 412 0.78 -1.76 -23.97
N LEU A 413 1.86 -2.51 -24.19
CA LEU A 413 3.15 -2.29 -23.53
C LEU A 413 3.74 -0.92 -23.87
N LYS A 414 3.63 -0.49 -25.14
CA LYS A 414 4.07 0.84 -25.60
C LYS A 414 3.34 2.02 -24.96
N ARG A 415 2.27 1.81 -24.19
CA ARG A 415 1.52 2.91 -23.54
C ARG A 415 2.28 3.63 -22.44
N ILE A 416 3.22 2.96 -21.76
CA ILE A 416 4.05 3.64 -20.74
C ILE A 416 5.21 4.40 -21.38
N GLU A 417 5.68 3.94 -22.53
CA GLU A 417 6.67 4.64 -23.34
C GLU A 417 6.02 5.82 -24.08
N THR A 418 4.75 5.66 -24.45
CA THR A 418 3.92 6.69 -25.06
C THR A 418 3.24 7.54 -24.01
N CYS A 419 3.95 8.58 -23.59
CA CYS A 419 3.43 9.61 -22.72
C CYS A 419 2.06 10.15 -23.17
N GLN A 420 1.01 9.89 -22.38
CA GLN A 420 -0.36 10.26 -22.72
C GLN A 420 -0.74 11.68 -22.24
N TYR A 421 -0.05 12.18 -21.22
CA TYR A 421 -0.30 13.48 -20.61
C TYR A 421 1.02 14.18 -20.31
N PHE A 422 1.18 15.40 -20.82
CA PHE A 422 2.41 16.18 -20.74
C PHE A 422 2.26 17.42 -19.85
N ARG A 423 3.36 17.80 -19.20
CA ARG A 423 3.56 19.12 -18.61
C ARG A 423 5.03 19.52 -18.75
N GLY A 424 5.37 20.23 -19.81
CA GLY A 424 6.78 20.46 -20.18
C GLY A 424 7.40 19.15 -20.67
N ASP A 425 8.57 18.79 -20.15
CA ASP A 425 9.32 17.56 -20.40
C ASP A 425 8.94 16.40 -19.44
N VAL A 426 7.87 16.58 -18.67
CA VAL A 426 7.38 15.62 -17.69
C VAL A 426 6.16 14.88 -18.21
N CYS A 427 6.23 13.56 -18.14
CA CYS A 427 5.14 12.65 -18.42
C CYS A 427 4.37 12.31 -17.16
N ILE A 428 3.06 12.56 -17.21
CA ILE A 428 2.15 12.37 -16.08
C ILE A 428 1.38 11.09 -16.28
N PHE A 429 1.59 10.13 -15.38
CA PHE A 429 0.81 8.92 -15.23
C PHE A 429 -0.06 9.05 -13.97
N PRO A 430 -1.38 9.23 -14.11
CA PRO A 430 -2.28 9.37 -12.97
C PRO A 430 -2.23 8.15 -12.05
N PRO A 431 -2.40 8.32 -10.72
CA PRO A 431 -2.68 9.59 -10.07
C PRO A 431 -1.45 10.46 -9.78
N ARG A 432 -0.25 9.88 -9.61
CA ARG A 432 0.91 10.59 -9.02
C ARG A 432 2.29 10.17 -9.55
N LEU A 433 2.35 9.51 -10.70
CA LEU A 433 3.63 9.08 -11.24
C LEU A 433 4.12 10.08 -12.30
N TYR A 434 5.25 10.72 -12.01
CA TYR A 434 5.89 11.71 -12.89
C TYR A 434 7.21 11.15 -13.40
N ILE A 435 7.27 10.92 -14.71
CA ILE A 435 8.40 10.28 -15.38
C ILE A 435 9.01 11.27 -16.37
N LYS A 436 10.33 11.28 -16.50
CA LYS A 436 11.02 12.07 -17.53
C LYS A 436 10.65 11.53 -18.92
N GLU A 437 10.26 12.41 -19.85
CA GLU A 437 9.89 12.01 -21.20
C GLU A 437 10.96 11.12 -21.86
N GLY A 438 10.52 10.03 -22.50
CA GLY A 438 11.39 9.10 -23.23
C GLY A 438 12.27 8.20 -22.35
N SER A 439 12.22 8.31 -21.02
CA SER A 439 13.02 7.45 -20.14
C SER A 439 12.42 6.06 -19.91
N ALA A 440 11.12 5.88 -20.18
CA ALA A 440 10.43 4.62 -19.94
C ALA A 440 10.69 3.60 -21.05
N LYS A 441 11.03 2.37 -20.68
CA LYS A 441 11.22 1.21 -21.56
C LYS A 441 10.59 -0.03 -20.92
N LEU A 442 9.77 -0.76 -21.68
CA LEU A 442 9.10 -1.97 -21.18
C LEU A 442 9.35 -3.15 -22.12
N GLU A 443 10.00 -4.19 -21.60
CA GLU A 443 10.41 -5.36 -22.38
C GLU A 443 9.98 -6.66 -21.70
N GLU A 444 9.71 -7.70 -22.48
CA GLU A 444 9.42 -9.03 -21.93
C GLU A 444 10.66 -9.60 -21.23
N GLU A 445 10.48 -10.11 -20.02
CA GLU A 445 11.55 -10.73 -19.26
C GLU A 445 11.75 -12.18 -19.71
N ASP A 446 12.97 -12.54 -20.11
CA ASP A 446 13.37 -13.94 -20.17
C ASP A 446 13.74 -14.42 -18.76
N LEU A 447 12.85 -15.22 -18.18
CA LEU A 447 13.03 -15.74 -16.83
C LEU A 447 14.23 -16.68 -16.72
N CYS A 448 14.70 -17.31 -17.80
CA CYS A 448 15.89 -18.15 -17.76
C CYS A 448 17.17 -17.36 -17.45
N THR A 449 17.23 -16.09 -17.89
CA THR A 449 18.45 -15.28 -17.86
C THR A 449 18.81 -14.79 -16.47
N GLU A 450 17.86 -14.31 -15.67
CA GLU A 450 18.15 -13.77 -14.34
C GLU A 450 17.36 -14.49 -13.24
N PHE A 451 16.05 -14.59 -13.41
CA PHE A 451 15.15 -15.09 -12.39
C PHE A 451 15.46 -16.54 -11.98
N PHE A 452 15.60 -17.43 -12.95
CA PHE A 452 15.80 -18.85 -12.72
C PHE A 452 17.26 -19.23 -12.45
N GLN A 453 18.24 -18.35 -12.69
CA GLN A 453 19.64 -18.68 -12.42
C GLN A 453 19.87 -19.10 -10.96
N LYS A 454 19.21 -18.43 -10.01
CA LYS A 454 19.30 -18.80 -8.59
C LYS A 454 18.82 -20.23 -8.33
N GLN A 455 17.77 -20.67 -9.03
CA GLN A 455 17.22 -22.02 -8.88
C GLN A 455 18.08 -23.06 -9.60
N LEU A 456 18.62 -22.73 -10.77
CA LEU A 456 19.58 -23.57 -11.50
C LEU A 456 20.83 -23.83 -10.65
N ASN A 457 21.37 -22.79 -9.98
CA ASN A 457 22.53 -22.92 -9.10
C ASN A 457 22.26 -23.85 -7.91
N LYS A 458 21.06 -23.80 -7.32
CA LYS A 458 20.65 -24.70 -6.23
C LYS A 458 20.53 -26.16 -6.65
N SER A 459 20.31 -26.42 -7.93
CA SER A 459 20.13 -27.77 -8.46
C SER A 459 21.43 -28.52 -8.74
N ASN A 460 22.59 -28.01 -8.27
CA ASN A 460 23.92 -28.51 -8.61
C ASN A 460 24.15 -28.69 -10.12
N GLY A 461 23.43 -27.90 -10.94
CA GLY A 461 23.54 -27.94 -12.39
C GLY A 461 22.81 -29.11 -13.07
N MET A 462 21.97 -29.88 -12.38
CA MET A 462 21.19 -30.97 -13.01
C MET A 462 20.25 -30.48 -14.12
N TYR A 463 19.82 -29.22 -14.07
CA TYR A 463 18.86 -28.65 -15.02
C TYR A 463 19.47 -27.58 -15.91
N VAL A 464 18.87 -27.42 -17.10
CA VAL A 464 19.07 -26.32 -18.03
C VAL A 464 17.70 -25.68 -18.30
N CYS A 465 17.63 -24.35 -18.21
CA CYS A 465 16.43 -23.60 -18.56
C CYS A 465 16.45 -23.21 -20.03
N GLN A 466 15.36 -23.47 -20.74
CA GLN A 466 15.18 -23.08 -22.14
C GLN A 466 13.81 -22.43 -22.32
N LYS A 467 13.78 -21.22 -22.88
CA LYS A 467 12.54 -20.59 -23.35
C LYS A 467 12.17 -21.13 -24.73
N VAL A 468 10.95 -21.63 -24.89
CA VAL A 468 10.39 -22.12 -26.16
C VAL A 468 9.04 -21.47 -26.38
N GLY A 469 9.01 -20.46 -27.26
CA GLY A 469 7.84 -19.59 -27.40
C GLY A 469 7.54 -18.87 -26.08
N ASP A 470 6.31 -19.05 -25.58
CA ASP A 470 5.85 -18.49 -24.30
C ASP A 470 6.06 -19.43 -23.11
N ASN A 471 6.63 -20.61 -23.33
CA ASN A 471 6.83 -21.62 -22.30
C ASN A 471 8.31 -21.70 -21.87
N TYR A 472 8.52 -22.16 -20.65
CA TYR A 472 9.82 -22.35 -20.03
C TYR A 472 10.01 -23.82 -19.70
N LEU A 473 11.07 -24.41 -20.24
CA LEU A 473 11.39 -25.82 -20.10
C LEU A 473 12.63 -25.98 -19.22
N PHE A 474 12.48 -26.72 -18.12
CA PHE A 474 13.57 -27.13 -17.25
C PHE A 474 13.98 -28.56 -17.57
N LYS A 475 14.86 -28.68 -18.57
CA LYS A 475 15.34 -29.97 -19.05
C LYS A 475 16.50 -30.46 -18.20
N CYS A 476 16.69 -31.77 -18.16
CA CYS A 476 17.90 -32.35 -17.62
C CYS A 476 19.10 -31.95 -18.48
N ARG A 477 20.26 -31.73 -17.84
CA ARG A 477 21.53 -31.58 -18.54
C ARG A 477 21.83 -32.82 -19.37
N ASP A 478 22.52 -32.64 -20.49
CA ASP A 478 23.04 -33.72 -21.31
C ASP A 478 23.80 -34.75 -20.45
N GLY A 479 23.48 -36.03 -20.66
CA GLY A 479 24.03 -37.16 -19.91
C GLY A 479 23.16 -37.64 -18.74
N LEU A 480 22.11 -36.91 -18.35
CA LEU A 480 21.15 -37.34 -17.32
C LEU A 480 19.89 -37.96 -17.93
N PHE A 481 19.29 -38.92 -17.22
CA PHE A 481 18.01 -39.50 -17.59
C PHE A 481 16.86 -38.60 -17.12
N SER A 482 15.95 -38.25 -18.04
CA SER A 482 14.72 -37.53 -17.71
C SER A 482 13.55 -38.50 -17.49
N TYR A 483 12.76 -38.25 -16.45
CA TYR A 483 11.54 -39.00 -16.11
C TYR A 483 10.52 -38.08 -15.43
N ASN A 484 9.26 -38.49 -15.30
CA ASN A 484 8.18 -37.73 -14.64
C ASN A 484 8.08 -36.26 -15.11
N GLU A 485 7.54 -36.05 -16.31
CA GLU A 485 7.25 -34.72 -16.84
C GLU A 485 6.06 -34.09 -16.09
N VAL A 486 6.27 -32.88 -15.57
CA VAL A 486 5.23 -32.10 -14.90
C VAL A 486 5.15 -30.73 -15.56
N THR A 487 3.96 -30.40 -16.06
CA THR A 487 3.65 -29.07 -16.59
C THR A 487 2.70 -28.34 -15.64
N SER A 488 3.06 -27.11 -15.27
CA SER A 488 2.24 -26.24 -14.43
C SER A 488 2.21 -24.83 -14.98
N GLY A 489 1.13 -24.53 -15.72
CA GLY A 489 1.03 -23.30 -16.50
C GLY A 489 2.01 -23.33 -17.67
N ARG A 490 2.84 -22.29 -17.78
CA ARG A 490 3.89 -22.11 -18.79
C ARG A 490 5.23 -22.71 -18.41
N LEU A 491 5.33 -23.39 -17.26
CA LEU A 491 6.55 -24.03 -16.78
C LEU A 491 6.42 -25.55 -16.90
N THR A 492 7.29 -26.16 -17.71
CA THR A 492 7.43 -27.62 -17.82
C THR A 492 8.77 -28.05 -17.25
N ARG A 493 8.76 -29.11 -16.45
CA ARG A 493 9.95 -29.66 -15.81
C ARG A 493 9.97 -31.17 -15.85
N TRP A 494 11.17 -31.73 -15.94
CA TRP A 494 11.42 -33.16 -15.79
C TRP A 494 12.04 -33.43 -14.43
N SER A 495 11.98 -34.67 -13.96
CA SER A 495 12.88 -35.17 -12.92
C SER A 495 14.13 -35.73 -13.59
N CYS A 496 15.30 -35.52 -12.99
CA CYS A 496 16.58 -35.96 -13.55
C CYS A 496 17.26 -36.98 -12.64
N ALA A 497 17.88 -38.01 -13.22
CA ALA A 497 18.67 -39.01 -12.51
C ALA A 497 19.99 -39.29 -13.24
N ASP A 498 21.05 -39.54 -12.48
CA ASP A 498 22.36 -39.94 -13.02
C ASP A 498 22.33 -41.36 -13.59
N LYS A 499 21.53 -42.25 -12.98
CA LYS A 499 21.38 -43.64 -13.39
C LYS A 499 19.92 -44.03 -13.53
N ARG A 500 19.66 -45.05 -14.35
CA ARG A 500 18.29 -45.51 -14.63
C ARG A 500 17.68 -46.22 -13.44
N GLU A 501 18.50 -46.84 -12.60
CA GLU A 501 18.11 -47.56 -11.39
C GLU A 501 17.58 -46.63 -10.28
N ASP A 502 17.92 -45.34 -10.33
CA ASP A 502 17.45 -44.32 -9.39
C ASP A 502 16.03 -43.82 -9.69
N ILE A 503 15.46 -44.22 -10.84
CA ILE A 503 14.09 -43.90 -11.24
C ILE A 503 13.15 -44.85 -10.49
N GLN A 504 12.44 -44.34 -9.49
CA GLN A 504 11.40 -45.13 -8.82
C GLN A 504 10.32 -45.56 -9.83
N PRO A 505 9.89 -46.84 -9.83
CA PRO A 505 8.80 -47.28 -10.69
C PRO A 505 7.54 -46.47 -10.35
N ALA A 506 6.89 -45.93 -11.38
CA ALA A 506 5.65 -45.19 -11.21
C ALA A 506 4.67 -46.01 -10.38
N SER A 507 4.27 -45.51 -9.21
CA SER A 507 3.19 -46.11 -8.45
C SER A 507 1.95 -46.14 -9.34
N SER A 508 1.42 -47.34 -9.52
CA SER A 508 0.19 -47.60 -10.24
C SER A 508 -1.01 -47.03 -9.49
N GLU A 509 -1.17 -45.72 -9.47
CA GLU A 509 -2.44 -45.05 -9.22
C GLU A 509 -2.63 -43.95 -10.27
N SER A 510 -2.96 -44.38 -11.47
CA SER A 510 -3.67 -43.51 -12.41
C SER A 510 -5.13 -43.40 -11.95
N PRO A 511 -5.75 -42.21 -11.97
CA PRO A 511 -7.20 -42.09 -11.96
C PRO A 511 -7.72 -42.87 -13.18
N LYS A 512 -8.66 -43.79 -12.96
CA LYS A 512 -9.31 -44.52 -14.05
C LYS A 512 -9.90 -43.52 -15.04
N LEU A 513 -9.36 -43.52 -16.25
CA LEU A 513 -9.96 -42.92 -17.43
C LEU A 513 -11.23 -43.73 -17.73
N VAL A 514 -12.41 -43.17 -17.43
CA VAL A 514 -13.67 -43.69 -17.97
C VAL A 514 -13.64 -43.34 -19.46
N THR A 515 -13.27 -44.32 -20.27
CA THR A 515 -13.48 -44.30 -21.71
C THR A 515 -14.94 -44.64 -21.97
N ASP A 516 -15.69 -43.72 -22.55
CA ASP A 516 -16.85 -44.08 -23.36
C ASP A 516 -16.63 -43.55 -24.78
N LYS A 517 -16.47 -44.51 -25.69
CA LYS A 517 -16.54 -44.31 -27.13
C LYS A 517 -18.01 -44.20 -27.52
N GLU A 518 -18.29 -43.23 -28.37
CA GLU A 518 -19.53 -43.07 -29.12
C GLU A 518 -19.91 -44.33 -29.91
N PRO A 519 -21.23 -44.60 -30.02
CA PRO A 519 -21.80 -44.85 -31.35
C PRO A 519 -23.14 -44.12 -31.56
N GLN A 520 -23.29 -43.46 -32.71
CA GLN A 520 -24.59 -43.07 -33.31
C GLN A 520 -25.31 -44.29 -33.93
N PRO A 521 -26.57 -44.19 -34.43
CA PRO A 521 -27.71 -43.31 -34.09
C PRO A 521 -29.04 -44.09 -33.84
N GLY A 522 -30.10 -43.44 -33.33
CA GLY A 522 -31.48 -43.91 -33.53
C GLY A 522 -32.56 -43.52 -32.50
N THR A 523 -33.52 -42.71 -32.96
CA THR A 523 -34.98 -42.72 -32.68
C THR A 523 -35.58 -42.41 -31.28
N GLU A 524 -36.35 -41.31 -31.27
CA GLU A 524 -37.69 -41.07 -30.66
C GLU A 524 -37.98 -41.38 -29.18
N GLY A 525 -38.56 -40.40 -28.46
CA GLY A 525 -39.39 -40.69 -27.28
C GLY A 525 -39.43 -39.67 -26.13
N ASN A 526 -40.06 -38.53 -26.38
CA ASN A 526 -41.01 -37.75 -25.54
C ASN A 526 -41.22 -38.04 -24.01
N VAL A 527 -41.54 -36.95 -23.27
CA VAL A 527 -42.42 -36.84 -22.05
C VAL A 527 -41.79 -36.61 -20.64
N THR A 528 -41.81 -35.33 -20.24
CA THR A 528 -42.16 -34.64 -18.96
C THR A 528 -42.18 -35.27 -17.54
N LYS A 529 -41.70 -34.41 -16.61
CA LYS A 529 -42.35 -33.85 -15.38
C LYS A 529 -42.05 -34.44 -13.97
N ASN A 530 -41.80 -33.46 -13.09
CA ASN A 530 -42.25 -33.28 -11.70
C ASN A 530 -41.39 -33.78 -10.51
N THR A 531 -40.92 -32.78 -9.75
CA THR A 531 -40.76 -32.65 -8.26
C THR A 531 -41.98 -33.18 -7.46
N PRO A 532 -42.03 -33.24 -6.10
CA PRO A 532 -41.06 -32.92 -5.03
C PRO A 532 -41.00 -33.85 -3.77
N VAL A 533 -40.07 -33.51 -2.85
CA VAL A 533 -39.88 -33.68 -1.37
C VAL A 533 -40.99 -34.33 -0.50
N PRO A 534 -40.62 -35.11 0.55
CA PRO A 534 -40.72 -34.71 2.00
C PRO A 534 -39.44 -35.11 2.78
N ASP A 535 -38.84 -34.43 3.77
CA ASP A 535 -39.21 -33.81 5.07
C ASP A 535 -39.56 -34.76 6.23
N VAL A 536 -39.00 -34.43 7.41
CA VAL A 536 -39.46 -34.68 8.81
C VAL A 536 -38.76 -35.74 9.71
N THR A 537 -37.87 -35.22 10.58
CA THR A 537 -37.69 -35.38 12.06
C THR A 537 -37.10 -36.61 12.78
N ASP A 538 -36.07 -36.30 13.60
CA ASP A 538 -35.78 -36.56 15.03
C ASP A 538 -36.22 -37.85 15.77
N LYS A 539 -35.24 -38.53 16.40
CA LYS A 539 -35.23 -38.94 17.85
C LYS A 539 -33.96 -39.70 18.28
N GLU A 540 -33.38 -39.29 19.41
CA GLU A 540 -32.50 -40.09 20.33
C GLU A 540 -33.39 -40.84 21.37
N PRO A 541 -32.93 -41.83 22.19
CA PRO A 541 -31.74 -41.79 23.09
C PRO A 541 -30.94 -43.10 23.40
N GLN A 542 -29.68 -42.91 23.83
CA GLN A 542 -28.84 -43.60 24.85
C GLN A 542 -28.59 -45.14 24.92
N THR A 543 -27.29 -45.55 24.99
CA THR A 543 -26.63 -46.31 26.11
C THR A 543 -25.10 -46.49 25.88
N GLY A 544 -24.32 -46.68 26.97
CA GLY A 544 -22.84 -46.58 27.12
C GLY A 544 -21.98 -47.65 26.42
N THR A 545 -20.64 -47.71 26.50
CA THR A 545 -19.71 -47.46 27.63
C THR A 545 -18.24 -47.36 27.12
N GLU A 546 -17.40 -46.53 27.78
CA GLU A 546 -15.91 -46.48 27.99
C GLU A 546 -14.93 -47.13 26.98
N GLY A 547 -13.81 -46.53 26.52
CA GLY A 547 -13.16 -45.24 26.77
C GLY A 547 -11.80 -45.14 26.02
N ALA A 548 -11.36 -43.92 25.68
CA ALA A 548 -9.96 -43.52 25.46
C ALA A 548 -9.87 -42.00 25.30
N VAL A 549 -9.20 -41.33 26.23
CA VAL A 549 -9.07 -39.86 26.29
C VAL A 549 -8.07 -39.38 25.23
N THR A 550 -8.56 -38.71 24.19
CA THR A 550 -7.80 -37.73 23.42
C THR A 550 -8.45 -36.37 23.59
N LYS A 551 -7.67 -35.39 24.03
CA LYS A 551 -8.13 -34.04 24.35
C LYS A 551 -8.29 -33.25 23.05
N THR A 552 -9.42 -33.40 22.37
CA THR A 552 -9.81 -32.56 21.23
C THR A 552 -10.41 -31.25 21.77
N THR A 553 -9.70 -30.14 21.58
CA THR A 553 -10.27 -28.80 21.74
C THR A 553 -11.29 -28.53 20.63
N PRO A 554 -12.47 -27.94 20.92
CA PRO A 554 -13.47 -27.64 19.90
C PRO A 554 -12.94 -26.59 18.92
N VAL A 555 -13.02 -26.88 17.62
CA VAL A 555 -12.82 -25.87 16.58
C VAL A 555 -14.02 -24.93 16.65
N SER A 556 -13.81 -23.71 17.12
CA SER A 556 -14.80 -22.65 17.10
C SER A 556 -15.04 -22.22 15.66
N ASP A 557 -16.29 -22.31 15.18
CA ASP A 557 -16.77 -21.67 13.93
C ASP A 557 -16.82 -20.12 14.03
N ASP A 558 -16.15 -19.54 15.04
CA ASP A 558 -16.02 -18.11 15.21
C ASP A 558 -14.88 -17.60 14.31
N PRO A 559 -15.18 -16.77 13.29
CA PRO A 559 -14.15 -16.19 12.42
C PRO A 559 -13.19 -15.25 13.16
N CYS A 560 -13.44 -14.95 14.44
CA CYS A 560 -12.57 -14.21 15.34
C CYS A 560 -11.75 -15.08 16.31
N SER A 561 -11.76 -16.41 16.18
CA SER A 561 -11.01 -17.32 17.06
C SER A 561 -10.18 -18.36 16.27
N PRO A 562 -8.84 -18.21 16.21
CA PRO A 562 -8.05 -17.12 16.80
C PRO A 562 -8.25 -15.80 16.05
N SER A 563 -8.12 -14.67 16.77
CA SER A 563 -8.37 -13.35 16.19
C SER A 563 -7.47 -13.09 14.97
N PRO A 564 -8.04 -12.86 13.78
CA PRO A 564 -7.29 -12.56 12.57
C PRO A 564 -6.73 -11.11 12.57
N CYS A 565 -7.23 -10.25 13.46
CA CYS A 565 -6.80 -8.86 13.58
C CYS A 565 -5.48 -8.74 14.35
N VAL A 566 -4.54 -7.95 13.82
CA VAL A 566 -3.20 -7.73 14.35
C VAL A 566 -3.05 -6.31 14.93
N ASN A 567 -1.88 -6.02 15.54
CA ASN A 567 -1.55 -4.71 16.15
C ASN A 567 -2.60 -4.16 17.14
N GLY A 568 -3.32 -5.04 17.83
CA GLY A 568 -4.38 -4.66 18.77
C GLY A 568 -5.72 -4.32 18.11
N GLY A 569 -5.93 -4.72 16.85
CA GLY A 569 -7.22 -4.67 16.19
C GLY A 569 -8.26 -5.53 16.89
N VAL A 570 -9.47 -5.01 17.09
CA VAL A 570 -10.58 -5.75 17.68
C VAL A 570 -11.33 -6.46 16.57
N CYS A 571 -11.38 -7.80 16.62
CA CYS A 571 -12.16 -8.59 15.67
C CYS A 571 -13.65 -8.49 15.99
N LYS A 572 -14.43 -8.10 14.98
CA LYS A 572 -15.90 -8.14 15.03
C LYS A 572 -16.41 -9.19 14.03
N PRO A 573 -17.17 -10.20 14.48
CA PRO A 573 -17.77 -11.18 13.58
C PRO A 573 -18.85 -10.51 12.72
N GLY A 574 -18.84 -10.81 11.42
CA GLY A 574 -19.86 -10.40 10.45
C GLY A 574 -20.91 -11.51 10.23
N THR A 575 -21.80 -11.32 9.25
CA THR A 575 -22.76 -12.38 8.86
C THR A 575 -22.06 -13.53 8.14
N GLY A 576 -22.08 -14.74 8.73
CA GLY A 576 -21.45 -15.93 8.18
C GLY A 576 -20.00 -16.13 8.66
N LYS A 577 -19.10 -16.68 7.81
CA LYS A 577 -17.67 -16.89 8.11
C LYS A 577 -16.79 -15.66 7.91
N THR A 578 -17.39 -14.47 7.87
CA THR A 578 -16.69 -13.20 7.61
C THR A 578 -16.44 -12.44 8.91
N PHE A 579 -15.37 -11.67 8.98
CA PHE A 579 -15.04 -10.81 10.11
C PHE A 579 -14.57 -9.43 9.64
N THR A 580 -14.50 -8.47 10.54
CA THR A 580 -13.91 -7.14 10.29
C THR A 580 -13.04 -6.73 11.47
N CYS A 581 -11.90 -6.12 11.18
CA CYS A 581 -10.98 -5.64 12.21
C CYS A 581 -11.17 -4.15 12.45
N GLU A 582 -11.48 -3.78 13.70
CA GLU A 582 -11.45 -2.38 14.12
C GLU A 582 -10.04 -2.00 14.55
N CYS A 583 -9.38 -1.19 13.72
CA CYS A 583 -7.99 -0.85 13.93
C CYS A 583 -7.80 0.29 14.94
N PRO A 584 -6.89 0.13 15.91
CA PRO A 584 -6.56 1.19 16.84
C PRO A 584 -5.86 2.35 16.12
N LYS A 585 -5.98 3.55 16.70
CA LYS A 585 -5.39 4.77 16.15
C LYS A 585 -3.89 4.59 15.86
N GLY A 586 -3.48 4.93 14.64
CA GLY A 586 -2.11 4.70 14.20
C GLY A 586 -1.92 3.38 13.45
N PHE A 587 -2.97 2.57 13.27
CA PHE A 587 -2.95 1.38 12.43
C PHE A 587 -4.13 1.37 11.44
N LYS A 588 -3.95 0.73 10.28
CA LYS A 588 -4.94 0.57 9.21
C LYS A 588 -4.69 -0.74 8.47
N GLY A 589 -5.55 -1.08 7.50
CA GLY A 589 -5.52 -2.37 6.78
C GLY A 589 -6.66 -3.29 7.23
N ASN A 590 -6.94 -4.33 6.45
CA ASN A 590 -8.07 -5.24 6.72
C ASN A 590 -7.87 -6.06 8.01
N LEU A 591 -6.61 -6.24 8.41
CA LEU A 591 -6.21 -6.90 9.65
C LEU A 591 -5.52 -5.93 10.61
N CYS A 592 -5.49 -4.62 10.33
CA CYS A 592 -4.74 -3.61 11.09
C CYS A 592 -3.22 -3.76 11.03
N GLU A 593 -2.71 -4.32 9.94
CA GLU A 593 -1.30 -4.65 9.70
C GLU A 593 -0.42 -3.44 9.35
N GLU A 594 -1.00 -2.32 8.94
CA GLU A 594 -0.26 -1.13 8.47
C GLU A 594 -0.22 -0.04 9.54
N LYS A 595 0.89 0.70 9.66
CA LYS A 595 1.04 1.81 10.62
C LYS A 595 0.81 3.17 9.94
N ASN A 596 0.04 4.06 10.56
CA ASN A 596 -0.28 5.39 10.04
C ASN A 596 0.85 6.38 10.41
N SER A 597 1.86 6.52 9.55
CA SER A 597 2.95 7.49 9.72
C SER A 597 2.49 8.91 9.33
N GLY A 598 1.74 9.56 10.21
CA GLY A 598 1.43 10.97 10.11
C GLY A 598 2.17 11.76 11.19
N VAL A 599 3.39 12.23 10.89
CA VAL A 599 4.07 13.27 11.69
C VAL A 599 4.37 14.45 10.77
N SER A 600 3.76 15.59 11.10
CA SER A 600 4.11 16.91 10.58
C SER A 600 5.47 17.33 11.10
N VAL A 601 6.50 17.29 10.25
CA VAL A 601 7.78 17.96 10.53
C VAL A 601 7.61 19.42 10.16
N GLN A 602 7.47 20.31 11.14
CA GLN A 602 7.75 21.73 10.95
C GLN A 602 9.27 21.91 10.93
N ALA A 603 9.82 22.23 9.76
CA ALA A 603 11.20 22.68 9.64
C ALA A 603 11.32 24.13 10.18
N PRO A 604 12.36 24.48 10.94
CA PRO A 604 12.60 25.86 11.35
C PRO A 604 13.11 26.68 10.16
N VAL A 605 12.38 27.74 9.80
CA VAL A 605 12.76 28.69 8.74
C VAL A 605 13.61 29.80 9.35
N THR A 606 14.91 29.56 9.51
CA THR A 606 15.90 30.64 9.74
C THR A 606 17.27 30.19 9.24
N ALA A 607 17.66 30.61 8.03
CA ALA A 607 19.04 30.92 7.59
C ALA A 607 19.22 30.84 6.05
N ILE A 608 18.44 31.56 5.25
CA ILE A 608 18.84 31.92 3.87
C ILE A 608 18.34 33.34 3.55
N LEU A 609 18.91 34.34 4.22
CA LEU A 609 18.74 35.76 3.87
C LEU A 609 20.07 36.51 4.10
N GLY A 610 21.16 35.98 3.54
CA GLY A 610 22.51 36.52 3.76
C GLY A 610 23.50 36.40 2.60
N ILE A 611 23.08 35.99 1.39
CA ILE A 611 24.01 35.85 0.24
C ILE A 611 23.48 36.53 -1.05
N ALA A 612 22.36 37.25 -1.01
CA ALA A 612 21.79 37.91 -2.20
C ALA A 612 21.71 39.45 -2.10
N MET A 613 22.63 40.09 -1.36
CA MET A 613 22.74 41.56 -1.26
C MET A 613 24.22 42.01 -1.37
N SER A 614 24.93 41.47 -2.37
CA SER A 614 26.25 41.99 -2.76
C SER A 614 26.48 42.02 -4.28
N LEU A 615 25.45 41.78 -5.11
CA LEU A 615 25.58 41.76 -6.57
C LEU A 615 24.62 42.67 -7.34
N LEU A 616 23.88 43.57 -6.68
CA LEU A 616 23.03 44.58 -7.35
C LEU A 616 23.17 45.99 -6.71
N LEU A 617 24.42 46.42 -6.53
CA LEU A 617 24.77 47.85 -6.53
C LEU A 617 25.69 48.17 -7.73
N LEU A 618 25.44 47.56 -8.89
CA LEU A 618 26.04 47.94 -10.19
C LEU A 618 25.30 47.25 -11.37
N ARG A 619 24.00 47.55 -11.52
CA ARG A 619 23.30 47.92 -12.77
C ARG A 619 21.79 47.88 -12.62
#